data_AF-A0A497YC72-F1
#
_entry.id   AF-A0A497YC72-F1
#
_cell.length_a   1.000
_cell.length_b   1.000
_cell.length_c   1.000
_cell.angle_alpha   90.00
_cell.angle_beta   90.00
_cell.angle_gamma   90.00
#
_symmetry.space_group_name_H-M   'P 1'
#
loop_
_entity.id
_entity.type
_entity.pdbx_description
1 polymer ?
#
loop_
_entity_poly.entity_id
_entity_poly.type
_entity_poly.pdbx_seq_one_letter_code
_entity_poly.pdbx_strand_id
1 'polypeptide(L)'
;MKKVIPLTELSTEELYKKKQSIKGALIGLGLVMLAAFLVLIYLVITAKAPKVLATIPISCMLALLPAFISLGQINTEIKNRNSK
;
A
#
# COMPACT_ATOMS: atom_id res chain seq x y z
N MET A 1 -6.50 10.89 -18.52
CA MET A 1 -5.32 10.00 -18.44
C MET A 1 -4.28 10.67 -17.54
N LYS A 2 -3.94 10.10 -16.38
CA LYS A 2 -2.98 10.71 -15.44
C LYS A 2 -1.58 10.48 -16.00
N LYS A 3 -0.92 11.53 -16.49
CA LYS A 3 0.43 11.46 -17.09
C LYS A 3 1.39 10.91 -16.03
N VAL A 4 1.98 9.75 -16.29
CA VAL A 4 2.96 9.13 -15.36
C VAL A 4 4.27 9.87 -15.55
N ILE A 5 4.48 10.91 -14.73
CA ILE A 5 5.74 11.66 -14.70
C ILE A 5 6.81 10.72 -14.12
N PRO A 6 7.91 10.46 -14.84
CA PRO A 6 8.97 9.58 -14.36
C PRO A 6 9.58 10.16 -13.08
N LEU A 7 9.90 9.29 -12.11
CA LEU A 7 10.42 9.69 -10.80
C LEU A 7 11.73 10.49 -10.90
N THR A 8 12.46 10.31 -12.00
CA THR A 8 13.71 11.00 -12.33
C THR A 8 13.50 12.50 -12.57
N GLU A 9 12.32 12.92 -13.06
CA GLU A 9 12.00 14.33 -13.34
C GLU A 9 11.47 15.10 -12.12
N LEU A 10 11.12 14.41 -11.03
CA LEU A 10 10.68 15.07 -9.79
C LEU A 10 11.88 15.70 -9.06
N SER A 11 11.66 16.87 -8.47
CA SER A 11 12.64 17.44 -7.53
C SER A 11 12.76 16.58 -6.27
N THR A 12 13.86 16.68 -5.53
CA THR A 12 14.06 15.93 -4.28
C THR A 12 12.93 16.18 -3.29
N GLU A 13 12.48 17.42 -3.15
CA GLU A 13 11.36 17.80 -2.27
C GLU A 13 10.04 17.14 -2.69
N GLU A 14 9.73 17.10 -3.98
CA GLU A 14 8.53 16.44 -4.49
C GLU A 14 8.58 14.93 -4.28
N LEU A 15 9.78 14.33 -4.39
CA LEU A 15 10.01 12.90 -4.15
C LEU A 15 9.73 12.54 -2.67
N TYR A 16 10.18 13.38 -1.74
CA TYR A 16 9.89 13.23 -0.31
C TYR A 16 8.41 13.46 0.02
N LYS A 17 7.76 14.47 -0.57
CA LYS A 17 6.31 14.71 -0.42
C LYS A 17 5.48 13.52 -0.93
N LYS A 18 5.84 12.97 -2.08
CA LYS A 18 5.17 11.78 -2.64
C LYS A 18 5.37 10.55 -1.74
N LYS A 19 6.57 10.35 -1.19
CA LYS A 19 6.85 9.29 -0.20
C LYS A 19 6.00 9.44 1.07
N GLN A 20 5.89 10.65 1.62
CA GLN A 20 5.04 10.90 2.79
C GLN A 20 3.56 10.67 2.50
N SER A 21 3.07 11.11 1.34
CA SER A 21 1.68 10.89 0.92
C SER A 21 1.35 9.40 0.80
N ILE A 22 2.20 8.61 0.15
CA ILE A 22 2.00 7.15 0.03
C ILE A 22 2.11 6.46 1.38
N LYS A 23 3.05 6.89 2.26
CA LYS A 23 3.13 6.38 3.64
C LYS A 23 1.86 6.67 4.44
N GLY A 24 1.34 7.89 4.37
CA GLY A 24 0.10 8.26 5.05
C GLY A 24 -1.09 7.44 4.56
N ALA A 25 -1.20 7.27 3.24
CA ALA A 25 -2.22 6.41 2.64
C ALA A 25 -2.07 4.95 3.08
N LEU A 26 -0.85 4.40 3.12
CA LEU A 26 -0.56 3.05 3.62
C LEU A 26 -0.98 2.85 5.07
N ILE A 27 -0.70 3.83 5.95
CA ILE A 27 -1.10 3.77 7.37
C ILE A 27 -2.62 3.78 7.50
N GLY A 28 -3.30 4.67 6.76
CA GLY A 28 -4.75 4.73 6.74
C GLY A 28 -5.39 3.44 6.23
N LEU A 29 -4.87 2.89 5.12
CA LEU A 29 -5.29 1.59 4.59
C LEU A 29 -5.02 0.45 5.59
N GLY A 30 -3.88 0.48 6.28
CA GLY A 30 -3.54 -0.50 7.30
C GLY A 30 -4.56 -0.52 8.46
N LEU A 31 -4.97 0.65 8.95
CA LEU A 31 -6.00 0.75 10.00
C LEU A 31 -7.35 0.18 9.55
N VAL A 32 -7.81 0.57 8.36
CA VAL A 32 -9.07 0.08 7.78
C VAL A 32 -9.02 -1.44 7.59
N MET A 33 -7.89 -1.96 7.14
CA MET A 33 -7.68 -3.39 6.94
C MET A 33 -7.70 -4.15 8.26
N LEU A 34 -7.14 -3.59 9.33
CA LEU A 34 -7.16 -4.18 10.67
C LEU A 34 -8.60 -4.25 11.23
N ALA A 35 -9.37 -3.18 11.06
CA ALA A 35 -10.79 -3.17 11.43
C ALA A 35 -11.60 -4.21 10.62
N ALA A 36 -11.40 -4.27 9.29
CA ALA A 36 -12.04 -5.26 8.44
C ALA A 36 -11.67 -6.69 8.84
N PHE A 37 -10.41 -6.93 9.25
CA PHE A 37 -9.96 -8.23 9.71
C PHE A 37 -10.69 -8.69 10.98
N LEU A 38 -10.91 -7.78 11.95
CA LEU A 38 -11.69 -8.08 13.14
C LEU A 38 -13.15 -8.46 12.82
N VAL A 39 -13.78 -7.75 11.88
CA VAL A 39 -15.14 -8.05 11.42
C VAL A 39 -15.20 -9.43 10.75
N LEU A 40 -14.19 -9.77 9.94
CA LEU A 40 -14.08 -11.08 9.31
C LEU A 40 -13.94 -12.19 10.35
N ILE A 41 -13.09 -12.02 11.38
CA ILE A 41 -12.96 -13.00 12.47
C ILE A 41 -14.30 -13.24 13.15
N TYR A 42 -15.03 -12.17 13.49
CA TYR A 42 -16.37 -12.28 14.09
C TYR A 42 -17.33 -13.07 13.19
N LEU A 43 -17.31 -12.81 11.88
CA LEU A 43 -18.17 -13.43 10.89
C LEU A 43 -17.81 -14.91 10.64
N VAL A 44 -16.52 -15.28 10.69
CA VAL A 44 -16.11 -16.71 10.63
C VAL A 44 -16.76 -17.50 11.75
N ILE A 45 -16.72 -16.96 12.98
CA ILE A 45 -17.23 -17.62 14.18
C ILE A 45 -18.75 -17.77 14.12
N THR A 46 -19.47 -16.77 13.62
CA THR A 46 -20.93 -16.76 13.59
C THR A 46 -21.53 -17.45 12.36
N ALA A 47 -20.94 -17.32 11.17
CA ALA A 47 -21.56 -17.74 9.91
C ALA A 47 -21.22 -19.18 9.47
N LYS A 48 -20.28 -19.88 10.15
CA LYS A 48 -19.83 -21.25 9.80
C LYS A 48 -19.45 -21.46 8.32
N ALA A 49 -19.10 -20.39 7.60
CA ALA A 49 -18.76 -20.38 6.18
C ALA A 49 -17.27 -20.02 5.96
N PRO A 50 -16.31 -20.88 6.36
CA PRO A 50 -14.89 -20.54 6.40
C PRO A 50 -14.23 -20.38 5.03
N LYS A 51 -14.82 -20.96 3.98
CA LYS A 51 -14.20 -21.01 2.64
C LYS A 51 -14.11 -19.66 1.95
N VAL A 52 -15.13 -18.80 2.10
CA VAL A 52 -15.15 -17.47 1.47
C VAL A 52 -14.27 -16.48 2.24
N LEU A 53 -14.17 -16.63 3.57
CA LEU A 53 -13.33 -15.75 4.38
C LEU A 53 -11.84 -16.07 4.28
N ALA A 54 -11.46 -17.31 3.94
CA ALA A 54 -10.07 -17.70 3.70
C ALA A 54 -9.45 -17.07 2.44
N THR A 55 -10.26 -16.68 1.44
CA THR A 55 -9.76 -16.09 0.17
C THR A 55 -9.59 -14.58 0.22
N ILE A 56 -10.26 -13.89 1.14
CA ILE A 56 -10.23 -12.43 1.28
C ILE A 56 -8.83 -11.88 1.58
N PRO A 57 -8.02 -12.46 2.50
CA PRO A 57 -6.68 -11.97 2.80
C PRO A 57 -5.77 -11.96 1.57
N ILE A 58 -5.86 -12.99 0.72
CA ILE A 58 -5.03 -13.16 -0.47
C ILE A 58 -5.34 -12.07 -1.50
N SER A 59 -6.63 -11.81 -1.73
CA SER A 59 -7.07 -10.75 -2.66
C SER A 59 -6.63 -9.35 -2.22
N CYS A 60 -6.61 -9.10 -0.90
CA CYS A 60 -6.21 -7.81 -0.35
C CYS A 60 -4.70 -7.56 -0.49
N MET A 61 -3.89 -8.60 -0.30
CA MET A 61 -2.43 -8.55 -0.50
C MET A 61 -2.07 -8.18 -1.95
N LEU A 62 -2.79 -8.73 -2.92
CA LEU A 62 -2.59 -8.47 -4.35
C LEU A 62 -2.95 -7.02 -4.73
N ALA A 63 -3.94 -6.41 -4.07
CA ALA A 63 -4.31 -5.03 -4.31
C ALA A 63 -3.27 -4.01 -3.82
N LEU A 64 -2.45 -4.37 -2.82
CA LEU A 64 -1.43 -3.50 -2.22
C LEU A 64 -0.06 -3.54 -2.94
N LEU A 65 0.17 -4.57 -3.75
CA LEU A 65 1.42 -4.78 -4.50
C LEU A 65 1.86 -3.55 -5.34
N PRO A 66 0.99 -2.89 -6.13
CA PRO A 66 1.38 -1.73 -6.94
C PRO A 66 1.84 -0.54 -6.07
N ALA A 67 1.23 -0.36 -4.90
CA ALA A 67 1.58 0.70 -3.96
C ALA A 67 2.96 0.42 -3.32
N PHE A 68 3.23 -0.83 -2.97
CA PHE A 68 4.54 -1.25 -2.46
C PHE A 68 5.66 -1.09 -3.51
N ILE A 69 5.41 -1.51 -4.76
CA ILE A 69 6.36 -1.34 -5.86
C ILE A 69 6.66 0.14 -6.08
N SER A 70 5.61 0.98 -6.11
CA SER A 70 5.76 2.44 -6.26
C SER A 70 6.58 3.07 -5.13
N LEU A 71 6.36 2.63 -3.89
CA LEU A 71 7.12 3.11 -2.72
C LEU A 71 8.59 2.67 -2.77
N GLY A 72 8.85 1.44 -3.20
CA GLY A 72 10.20 0.90 -3.38
C GLY A 72 10.99 1.67 -4.44
N GLN A 73 10.38 1.94 -5.59
CA GLN A 73 10.99 2.74 -6.66
C GLN A 73 11.35 4.16 -6.18
N ILE A 74 10.44 4.83 -5.46
CA ILE A 74 10.69 6.15 -4.86
C ILE A 74 11.85 6.08 -3.86
N ASN A 75 11.91 5.05 -3.02
CA ASN A 75 12.96 4.92 -2.02
C ASN A 75 14.35 4.64 -2.64
N THR A 76 14.40 3.82 -3.69
CA THR A 76 15.63 3.56 -4.46
C THR A 76 16.12 4.83 -5.14
N GLU A 77 15.23 5.62 -5.73
CA GLU A 77 15.58 6.90 -6.36
C GLU A 77 16.12 7.91 -5.34
N ILE A 78 15.48 8.04 -4.16
CA ILE A 78 15.99 8.88 -3.06
C ILE A 78 17.38 8.43 -2.60
N LYS A 79 17.60 7.11 -2.49
CA LYS A 79 18.88 6.53 -2.07
C LYS A 79 19.98 6.80 -3.09
N ASN A 80 19.71 6.61 -4.38
CA ASN A 80 20.66 6.90 -5.46
C ASN A 80 21.08 8.37 -5.48
N ARG A 81 20.17 9.30 -5.16
CA ARG A 81 20.48 10.74 -5.11
C ARG A 81 21.28 11.18 -3.88
N ASN A 82 21.08 10.52 -2.73
CA ASN A 82 21.88 10.78 -1.52
C ASN A 82 23.25 10.08 -1.51
N SER A 83 23.46 9.10 -2.39
CA SER A 83 24.70 8.32 -2.49
C SER A 83 25.68 8.85 -3.56
N LYS A 84 25.31 9.93 -4.26
CA LYS A 84 26.21 10.75 -5.08
C LYS A 84 26.71 11.92 -4.24
#